data_AF-A0A9P6T107-F1
#
_entry.id   AF-A0A9P6T107-F1
#
_cell.length_a   1.000
_cell.length_b   1.000
_cell.length_c   1.000
_cell.angle_alpha   90.00
_cell.angle_beta   90.00
_cell.angle_gamma   90.00
#
_symmetry.space_group_name_H-M   'P 1'
#
loop_
_entity.id
_entity.type
_entity.pdbx_description
1 polymer ?
#
loop_
_entity_poly.entity_id
_entity_poly.type
_entity_poly.pdbx_seq_one_letter_code
_entity_poly.pdbx_strand_id
1 'polypeptide(L)'
;MSGGKSGGKSASAPKNSTSRSSKAGLQFPVGRIHRHLRKGNYAQRVGAGAPVYLAALAIRNDEELNKLLGHVTIAQGGVLPNIHDSLLPKKTKKGGAPSQEM
;
A
#
# COMPACT_ATOMS: atom_id res chain seq x y z
N MET A 1 35.68 -22.79 -31.29
CA MET A 1 35.62 -22.78 -29.81
C MET A 1 35.90 -21.37 -29.33
N SER A 2 34.88 -20.56 -29.07
CA SER A 2 35.03 -19.19 -28.52
C SER A 2 34.53 -19.21 -27.08
N GLY A 3 35.47 -19.22 -26.14
CA GLY A 3 35.23 -19.41 -24.72
C GLY A 3 34.49 -18.24 -24.10
N GLY A 4 33.31 -18.51 -23.54
CA GLY A 4 32.59 -17.59 -22.69
C GLY A 4 33.36 -17.32 -21.40
N LYS A 5 33.65 -16.04 -21.13
CA LYS A 5 34.21 -15.59 -19.85
C LYS A 5 33.09 -15.47 -18.82
N SER A 6 32.70 -16.58 -18.21
CA SER A 6 31.85 -16.58 -17.01
C SER A 6 32.68 -16.03 -15.84
N GLY A 7 32.55 -14.73 -15.59
CA GLY A 7 33.16 -14.06 -14.44
C GLY A 7 32.61 -14.63 -13.14
N GLY A 8 33.39 -15.49 -12.49
CA GLY A 8 33.13 -15.98 -11.15
C GLY A 8 33.12 -14.81 -10.16
N LYS A 9 31.98 -14.62 -9.48
CA LYS A 9 31.92 -13.80 -8.28
C LYS A 9 32.28 -14.70 -7.10
N SER A 10 33.45 -14.44 -6.53
CA SER A 10 33.91 -14.98 -5.26
C SER A 10 32.82 -14.80 -4.19
N ALA A 11 32.37 -15.92 -3.62
CA ALA A 11 31.42 -15.94 -2.52
C ALA A 11 32.10 -15.43 -1.25
N SER A 12 32.09 -14.10 -1.06
CA SER A 12 32.41 -13.49 0.23
C SER A 12 31.35 -13.90 1.25
N ALA A 13 31.78 -14.19 2.48
CA ALA A 13 30.92 -14.51 3.62
C ALA A 13 29.67 -13.61 3.69
N PRO A 14 28.50 -14.14 4.10
CA PRO A 14 27.25 -13.40 4.10
C PRO A 14 27.36 -12.20 5.05
N LYS A 15 27.61 -11.01 4.51
CA LYS A 15 27.44 -9.77 5.25
C LYS A 15 25.94 -9.61 5.52
N ASN A 16 25.58 -9.24 6.73
CA ASN A 16 24.22 -8.79 7.06
C ASN A 16 23.89 -7.56 6.21
N SER A 17 23.36 -7.79 5.01
CA SER A 17 22.99 -6.73 4.09
C SER A 17 21.65 -6.18 4.54
N THR A 18 21.63 -4.91 4.95
CA THR A 18 20.36 -4.21 5.17
C THR A 18 19.49 -4.32 3.93
N SER A 19 18.26 -4.80 4.11
CA SER A 19 17.33 -4.98 3.01
C SER A 19 16.91 -3.62 2.43
N ARG A 20 16.58 -3.56 1.14
CA ARG A 20 16.07 -2.33 0.51
C ARG A 20 14.75 -1.87 1.13
N SER A 21 13.94 -2.80 1.64
CA SER A 21 12.73 -2.50 2.40
C SER A 21 13.06 -1.81 3.72
N SER A 22 13.96 -2.40 4.52
CA SER A 22 14.42 -1.83 5.78
C SER A 22 15.09 -0.47 5.58
N LYS A 23 15.88 -0.30 4.51
CA LYS A 23 16.50 0.99 4.17
C LYS A 23 15.49 2.07 3.79
N ALA A 24 14.35 1.68 3.22
CA ALA A 24 13.28 2.60 2.83
C ALA A 24 12.23 2.80 3.95
N GLY A 25 12.33 2.09 5.07
CA GLY A 25 11.32 2.13 6.14
C GLY A 25 9.96 1.53 5.73
N LEU A 26 9.93 0.66 4.72
CA LEU A 26 8.69 0.10 4.18
C LEU A 26 8.56 -1.37 4.61
N GLN A 27 7.37 -1.76 5.10
CA GLN A 27 7.03 -3.16 5.37
C GLN A 27 6.95 -3.98 4.07
N PHE A 28 6.55 -3.34 2.97
CA PHE A 28 6.43 -3.99 1.68
C PHE A 28 7.80 -4.46 1.13
N PRO A 29 7.86 -5.60 0.43
CA PRO A 29 9.10 -6.19 -0.06
C PRO A 29 9.63 -5.51 -1.34
N VAL A 30 10.23 -4.32 -1.22
CA VAL A 30 10.84 -3.52 -2.30
C VAL A 30 11.73 -4.35 -3.22
N GLY A 31 12.55 -5.23 -2.64
CA GLY A 31 13.46 -6.07 -3.42
C GLY A 31 12.75 -7.05 -4.35
N ARG A 32 11.62 -7.59 -3.90
CA ARG A 32 10.77 -8.52 -4.64
C ARG A 32 10.00 -7.76 -5.73
N ILE A 33 9.46 -6.58 -5.41
CA ILE A 33 8.79 -5.70 -6.38
C ILE A 33 9.73 -5.38 -7.55
N HIS A 34 10.97 -4.96 -7.25
CA HIS A 34 11.97 -4.69 -8.29
C HIS A 34 12.25 -5.88 -9.20
N ARG A 35 12.24 -7.11 -8.66
CA ARG A 35 12.41 -8.33 -9.46
C ARG A 35 11.21 -8.56 -10.38
N HIS A 36 9.98 -8.40 -9.88
CA HIS A 36 8.77 -8.56 -10.69
C HIS A 36 8.71 -7.53 -11.82
N LEU A 37 9.09 -6.28 -11.56
CA LEU A 37 9.16 -5.24 -12.59
C LEU A 37 10.13 -5.60 -13.72
N ARG A 38 11.29 -6.21 -13.41
CA ARG A 38 12.24 -6.66 -14.44
C ARG A 38 11.78 -7.91 -15.17
N LYS A 39 11.12 -8.84 -14.48
CA LYS A 39 10.60 -10.08 -15.10
C LYS A 39 9.37 -9.81 -15.98
N GLY A 40 8.55 -8.83 -15.62
CA GLY A 40 7.32 -8.49 -16.34
C GLY A 40 7.51 -7.75 -17.66
N ASN A 41 8.76 -7.49 -18.08
CA ASN A 41 9.10 -6.86 -19.36
C ASN A 41 8.40 -5.51 -19.63
N TYR A 42 8.07 -4.75 -18.57
CA TYR A 42 7.35 -3.48 -18.68
C TYR A 42 8.18 -2.35 -19.33
N ALA A 43 9.51 -2.42 -19.19
CA ALA A 43 10.45 -1.47 -19.77
C ALA A 43 11.83 -2.12 -19.91
N GLN A 44 12.64 -1.62 -20.84
CA GLN A 44 14.03 -2.09 -21.04
C GLN A 44 14.90 -1.93 -19.79
N ARG A 45 14.63 -0.91 -18.96
CA ARG A 45 15.33 -0.65 -17.70
C ARG A 45 14.34 -0.25 -16.63
N VAL A 46 14.58 -0.71 -15.40
CA VAL A 46 13.80 -0.31 -14.21
C VAL A 46 14.73 0.49 -13.30
N GLY A 47 14.36 1.74 -13.00
CA GLY A 47 15.11 2.62 -12.12
C GLY A 47 15.07 2.14 -10.66
N ALA A 48 16.11 2.46 -9.89
CA ALA A 48 16.23 1.98 -8.50
C ALA A 48 15.13 2.52 -7.55
N GLY A 49 14.58 3.70 -7.85
CA GLY A 49 13.50 4.34 -7.08
C GLY A 49 12.10 3.82 -7.40
N ALA A 50 11.87 3.28 -8.60
CA ALA A 50 10.56 2.78 -9.02
C ALA A 50 9.92 1.77 -8.03
N PRO A 51 10.63 0.72 -7.57
CA PRO A 51 10.03 -0.24 -6.62
C PRO A 51 9.78 0.36 -5.24
N VAL A 52 10.50 1.41 -4.84
CA VAL A 52 10.31 2.10 -3.55
C VAL A 52 9.06 2.97 -3.62
N TYR A 53 8.89 3.70 -4.72
CA TYR A 53 7.72 4.55 -4.95
C TYR A 53 6.43 3.73 -5.01
N LEU A 54 6.39 2.64 -5.78
CA LEU A 54 5.22 1.74 -5.84
C LEU A 54 4.88 1.13 -4.48
N ALA A 55 5.90 0.76 -3.68
CA ALA A 55 5.68 0.25 -2.34
C ALA A 55 5.11 1.32 -1.39
N ALA A 56 5.45 2.60 -1.59
CA ALA A 56 4.91 3.69 -0.79
C ALA A 56 3.45 4.00 -1.14
N LEU A 57 3.09 4.00 -2.43
CA LEU A 57 1.69 4.15 -2.87
C LEU A 57 0.78 3.07 -2.27
N ALA A 58 1.28 1.84 -2.15
CA ALA A 58 0.54 0.73 -1.54
C ALA A 58 0.31 0.88 -0.02
N ILE A 59 1.11 1.70 0.69
CA ILE A 59 0.98 1.91 2.15
C ILE A 59 0.05 3.08 2.46
N ARG A 60 0.02 4.10 1.61
CA ARG A 60 -0.80 5.29 1.88
C ARG A 60 -2.25 4.96 1.53
N ASN A 61 -3.19 5.39 2.37
CA ASN A 61 -4.60 5.55 2.00
C ASN A 61 -4.64 6.60 0.89
N ASP A 62 -4.31 6.16 -0.30
CA ASP A 62 -4.05 7.00 -1.44
C ASP A 62 -5.34 7.09 -2.24
N GLU A 63 -5.86 8.32 -2.39
CA GLU A 63 -7.06 8.57 -3.19
C GLU A 63 -6.90 8.05 -4.62
N GLU A 64 -5.69 8.09 -5.17
CA GLU A 64 -5.38 7.53 -6.48
C GLU A 64 -5.40 6.00 -6.47
N LEU A 65 -4.92 5.36 -5.41
CA LEU A 65 -5.02 3.90 -5.26
C LEU A 65 -6.48 3.46 -5.09
N ASN A 66 -7.27 4.19 -4.29
CA ASN A 66 -8.69 3.92 -4.12
C ASN A 66 -9.45 4.10 -5.45
N LYS A 67 -9.12 5.14 -6.22
CA LYS A 67 -9.68 5.37 -7.56
C LYS A 67 -9.24 4.28 -8.54
N LEU A 68 -7.97 3.88 -8.51
CA LEU A 68 -7.43 2.81 -9.36
C LEU A 68 -8.10 1.47 -9.07
N LEU A 69 -8.40 1.20 -7.80
CA LEU A 69 -9.10 0.00 -7.33
C LEU A 69 -10.63 0.16 -7.31
N GLY A 70 -11.19 1.24 -7.87
CA GLY A 70 -12.63 1.52 -7.84
C GLY A 70 -13.50 0.44 -8.50
N HIS A 71 -12.91 -0.39 -9.37
CA HIS A 71 -13.58 -1.52 -10.02
C HIS A 71 -13.10 -2.89 -9.50
N VAL A 72 -12.36 -2.93 -8.39
CA VAL A 72 -11.85 -4.16 -7.79
C VAL A 72 -12.62 -4.44 -6.49
N THR A 73 -13.29 -5.58 -6.42
CA THR A 73 -13.91 -6.04 -5.16
C THR A 73 -12.88 -6.76 -4.31
N ILE A 74 -12.61 -6.24 -3.12
CA ILE A 74 -11.75 -6.89 -2.13
C ILE A 74 -12.59 -7.87 -1.32
N ALA A 75 -12.34 -9.17 -1.50
CA ALA A 75 -13.00 -10.21 -0.71
C ALA A 75 -12.75 -9.97 0.79
N GLN A 76 -13.81 -10.01 1.61
CA GLN A 76 -13.75 -9.75 3.06
C GLN A 76 -13.23 -8.36 3.47
N GLY A 77 -13.19 -7.38 2.55
CA GLY A 77 -12.65 -6.05 2.83
C GLY A 77 -13.55 -5.14 3.68
N GLY A 78 -14.85 -5.43 3.76
CA GLY A 78 -15.82 -4.53 4.37
C GLY A 78 -15.98 -3.22 3.59
N VAL A 79 -16.55 -2.21 4.24
CA VAL A 79 -16.71 -0.85 3.67
C VAL A 79 -16.32 0.19 4.72
N LEU A 80 -15.90 1.38 4.27
CA LEU A 80 -15.67 2.50 5.18
C LEU A 80 -17.01 2.90 5.82
N PRO A 81 -17.11 2.99 7.16
CA PRO A 81 -18.33 3.43 7.81
C PRO A 81 -18.70 4.85 7.36
N ASN A 82 -19.88 5.00 6.76
CA ASN A 82 -20.42 6.28 6.33
C ASN A 82 -21.95 6.28 6.50
N ILE A 83 -22.50 7.23 7.26
CA ILE A 83 -23.94 7.38 7.49
C ILE A 83 -24.33 8.78 7.03
N HIS A 84 -25.25 8.86 6.06
CA HIS A 84 -25.73 10.13 5.53
C HIS A 84 -26.50 10.90 6.62
N ASP A 85 -26.31 12.23 6.71
CA ASP A 85 -26.89 13.06 7.78
C ASP A 85 -28.42 12.99 7.84
N SER A 86 -29.08 12.74 6.71
CA SER A 86 -30.54 12.55 6.66
C SER A 86 -31.01 11.29 7.39
N LEU A 87 -30.12 10.32 7.57
CA LEU A 87 -30.36 9.05 8.26
C LEU A 87 -30.00 9.14 9.74
N LEU A 88 -29.30 10.19 10.16
CA LEU A 88 -29.06 10.43 11.57
C LEU A 88 -30.38 10.77 12.28
N PRO A 89 -30.57 10.33 13.52
CA PRO A 89 -31.74 10.70 14.29
C PRO A 89 -31.84 12.23 14.36
N LYS A 90 -32.96 12.80 13.91
CA LYS A 90 -33.24 14.21 14.13
C LYS A 90 -33.30 14.45 15.64
N LYS A 91 -32.58 15.45 16.14
CA LYS A 91 -32.67 15.86 17.54
C LYS A 91 -34.14 16.15 17.87
N THR A 92 -34.81 15.22 18.54
CA THR A 92 -36.05 15.50 19.25
C THR A 92 -35.67 16.48 20.35
N LYS A 93 -36.20 17.72 20.32
CA LYS A 93 -36.17 18.58 21.51
C LYS A 93 -36.77 17.73 22.63
N LYS A 94 -35.97 17.42 23.66
CA LYS A 94 -36.47 16.81 24.89
C LYS A 94 -37.54 17.78 25.39
N GLY A 95 -38.81 17.38 25.28
CA GLY A 95 -39.94 18.19 25.69
C GLY A 95 -39.70 18.62 27.14
N GLY A 96 -39.77 19.93 27.39
CA GLY A 96 -39.80 20.43 28.75
C GLY A 96 -40.98 19.79 29.46
N ALA A 97 -40.71 19.10 30.56
CA ALA A 97 -41.75 18.74 31.49
C ALA A 97 -42.27 20.05 32.12
N PRO A 98 -43.59 20.32 32.13
CA PRO A 98 -44.13 21.37 32.97
C PRO A 98 -44.07 20.85 34.41
N SER A 99 -43.14 21.36 35.19
CA SER A 99 -43.18 21.23 36.65
C SER A 99 -44.38 22.08 37.12
N GLN A 100 -45.53 21.44 37.23
CA GLN A 100 -46.74 22.07 37.75
C GLN A 100 -46.56 22.26 39.26
N GLU A 101 -46.72 23.51 39.70
CA GLU A 101 -46.79 23.91 41.11
C GLU A 101 -47.89 23.12 41.83
N MET A 102 -47.52 22.46 42.93
CA MET A 102 -48.38 22.24 44.10
C MET A 102 -47.51 22.01 45.34
#